data_AF-A0A9E3SF68-F1
#
_entry.id   AF-A0A9E3SF68-F1
#
_cell.length_a   1.000
_cell.length_b   1.000
_cell.length_c   1.000
_cell.angle_alpha   90.00
_cell.angle_beta   90.00
_cell.angle_gamma   90.00
#
_symmetry.space_group_name_H-M   'P 1'
#
loop_
_entity.id
_entity.type
_entity.pdbx_description
1 polymer ?
#
loop_
_entity_poly.entity_id
_entity_poly.type
_entity_poly.pdbx_seq_one_letter_code
_entity_poly.pdbx_strand_id
1 'polypeptide(L)'
;SIASTSDMGVIVSGYGYDLNFPETRGFAWIVKYNQDGTVGFENEIRQQQELVVYPNPTSDHIHIKSLQAGSLMIYNSSGQLLIRRQLKQGLNQINLSALPGGTYFIHSLTNKQSQRQKIVKY
;
A
#
# COMPACT_ATOMS: atom_id res chain seq x y z
N SER A 1 25.97 -17.42 11.93
CA SER A 1 25.52 -18.82 11.88
C SER A 1 24.39 -18.94 10.86
N ILE A 2 23.94 -20.16 10.54
CA ILE A 2 22.82 -20.41 9.63
C ILE A 2 21.83 -21.33 10.33
N ALA A 3 20.53 -21.01 10.26
CA ALA A 3 19.46 -21.83 10.81
C ALA A 3 18.25 -21.83 9.86
N SER A 4 17.62 -22.99 9.67
CA SER A 4 16.33 -23.08 8.96
C SER A 4 15.18 -22.64 9.87
N THR A 5 14.12 -22.12 9.27
CA THR A 5 12.89 -21.70 9.96
C THR A 5 11.73 -22.65 9.64
N SER A 6 10.66 -22.62 10.45
CA SER A 6 9.49 -23.50 10.28
C SER A 6 8.71 -23.27 8.98
N ASP A 7 8.90 -22.10 8.35
CA ASP A 7 8.31 -21.72 7.06
C ASP A 7 9.23 -22.03 5.86
N MET A 8 10.21 -22.93 6.05
CA MET A 8 11.21 -23.33 5.03
C MET A 8 12.12 -22.19 4.55
N GLY A 9 12.13 -21.05 5.25
CA GLY A 9 13.14 -20.01 5.08
C GLY A 9 14.46 -20.34 5.78
N VAL A 10 15.40 -19.41 5.68
CA VAL A 10 16.74 -19.52 6.29
C VAL A 10 17.11 -18.21 6.96
N ILE A 11 17.51 -18.26 8.22
CA ILE A 11 18.13 -17.14 8.92
C ILE A 11 19.64 -17.27 8.82
N VAL A 12 20.28 -16.21 8.36
CA VAL A 12 21.74 -16.04 8.34
C VAL A 12 22.11 -14.91 9.29
N SER A 13 23.09 -15.16 10.14
CA SER A 13 23.64 -14.16 11.04
C SER A 13 25.15 -14.07 10.94
N GLY A 14 25.68 -12.89 11.22
CA GLY A 14 27.12 -12.65 11.28
C GLY A 14 27.45 -11.47 12.18
N TYR A 15 28.74 -11.28 12.40
CA TYR A 15 29.27 -10.12 13.08
C TYR A 15 30.45 -9.56 12.28
N GLY A 16 30.73 -8.28 12.46
CA GLY A 16 31.84 -7.59 11.84
C GLY A 16 32.39 -6.50 12.75
N TYR A 17 33.49 -5.90 12.32
CA TYR A 17 34.13 -4.80 13.02
C TYR A 17 34.27 -3.62 12.07
N ASP A 18 34.18 -2.41 12.62
CA ASP A 18 34.56 -1.22 11.88
C ASP A 18 36.08 -1.24 11.63
N LEU A 19 36.49 -1.29 10.37
CA LEU A 19 37.91 -1.33 9.98
C LEU A 19 38.66 -0.05 10.38
N ASN A 20 37.95 1.06 10.61
CA ASN A 20 38.54 2.31 11.07
C ASN A 20 38.67 2.36 12.61
N PHE A 21 37.91 1.53 13.33
CA PHE A 21 37.88 1.47 14.78
C PHE A 21 37.82 0.01 15.29
N PRO A 22 38.83 -0.83 14.94
CA PRO A 22 38.75 -2.28 15.10
C PRO A 22 38.61 -2.75 16.55
N GLU A 23 39.08 -1.95 17.53
CA GLU A 23 39.03 -2.30 18.95
C GLU A 23 37.74 -1.86 19.66
N THR A 24 36.90 -1.01 19.05
CA THR A 24 35.81 -0.34 19.78
C THR A 24 34.42 -0.50 19.20
N ARG A 25 34.28 -0.96 17.93
CA ARG A 25 32.97 -1.07 17.28
C ARG A 25 32.81 -2.38 16.53
N GLY A 26 32.26 -3.38 17.22
CA GLY A 26 31.66 -4.55 16.60
C GLY A 26 30.19 -4.31 16.27
N PHE A 27 29.69 -4.96 15.22
CA PHE A 27 28.26 -5.01 14.90
C PHE A 27 27.84 -6.44 14.58
N ALA A 28 26.58 -6.76 14.88
CA ALA A 28 25.95 -8.01 14.49
C ALA A 28 24.83 -7.73 13.49
N TRP A 29 24.60 -8.66 12.57
CA TRP A 29 23.52 -8.59 11.59
C TRP A 29 22.79 -9.92 11.49
N ILE A 30 21.50 -9.84 11.17
CA ILE A 30 20.61 -10.99 10.94
C ILE A 30 19.80 -10.70 9.67
N VAL A 31 19.73 -11.68 8.78
CA VAL A 31 18.92 -11.63 7.54
C VAL A 31 18.11 -12.93 7.45
N LYS A 32 16.80 -12.81 7.17
CA LYS A 32 15.93 -13.94 6.83
C LYS A 32 15.75 -13.99 5.31
N TYR A 33 16.01 -15.14 4.72
CA TYR A 33 15.70 -15.50 3.34
C TYR A 33 14.45 -16.36 3.28
N ASN A 34 13.64 -16.15 2.25
CA ASN A 34 12.53 -17.04 1.92
C ASN A 34 13.05 -18.34 1.28
N GLN A 35 12.17 -19.34 1.15
CA GLN A 35 12.51 -20.63 0.53
C GLN A 35 13.07 -20.48 -0.91
N ASP A 36 12.64 -19.45 -1.63
CA ASP A 36 13.11 -19.15 -3.00
C ASP A 36 14.40 -18.31 -3.05
N GLY A 37 15.03 -18.07 -1.89
CA GLY A 37 16.27 -17.29 -1.79
C GLY A 37 16.07 -15.77 -1.88
N THR A 38 14.83 -15.28 -1.92
CA THR A 38 14.56 -13.85 -1.91
C THR A 38 14.66 -13.24 -0.51
N VAL A 39 14.99 -11.95 -0.46
CA VAL A 39 14.88 -11.11 0.74
C VAL A 39 13.91 -9.99 0.43
N GLY A 40 13.00 -9.72 1.35
CA GLY A 40 12.01 -8.67 1.22
C GLY A 40 11.01 -8.74 2.34
N PHE A 41 10.29 -7.64 2.56
CA PHE A 41 9.03 -7.74 3.27
C PHE A 41 8.19 -8.76 2.51
N GLU A 42 7.74 -9.83 3.18
CA GLU A 42 6.55 -10.53 2.71
C GLU A 42 5.53 -9.42 2.48
N ASN A 43 5.24 -9.11 1.22
CA ASN A 43 4.01 -8.39 0.91
C ASN A 43 2.97 -9.28 1.56
N GLU A 44 2.42 -8.88 2.71
CA GLU A 44 1.25 -9.49 3.32
C GLU A 44 0.37 -9.90 2.15
N ILE A 45 0.26 -11.22 1.93
CA ILE A 45 -0.26 -11.85 0.71
C ILE A 45 -1.30 -10.93 0.15
N ARG A 46 -1.00 -10.23 -0.97
CA ARG A 46 -1.84 -9.18 -1.56
C ARG A 46 -3.29 -9.64 -1.41
N GLN A 47 -3.98 -9.16 -0.38
CA GLN A 47 -5.42 -9.31 -0.34
C GLN A 47 -5.83 -8.69 -1.65
N GLN A 48 -6.49 -9.45 -2.53
CA GLN A 48 -6.90 -8.96 -3.84
C GLN A 48 -7.44 -7.55 -3.62
N GLN A 49 -6.74 -6.54 -4.13
CA GLN A 49 -7.10 -5.15 -3.86
C GLN A 49 -8.51 -4.97 -4.43
N GLU A 50 -9.53 -5.05 -3.58
CA GLU A 50 -10.90 -4.99 -4.09
C GLU A 50 -11.21 -3.59 -4.62
N LEU A 51 -10.40 -2.59 -4.28
CA LEU A 51 -10.43 -1.25 -4.84
C LEU A 51 -9.05 -0.88 -5.41
N VAL A 52 -9.01 -0.54 -6.70
CA VAL A 52 -7.83 0.04 -7.37
C VAL A 52 -8.22 1.39 -7.93
N VAL A 53 -7.49 2.45 -7.58
CA VAL A 53 -7.72 3.81 -8.07
C VAL A 53 -6.53 4.29 -8.89
N TYR A 54 -6.80 4.81 -10.09
CA TYR A 54 -5.79 5.34 -10.99
C TYR A 54 -6.40 6.36 -11.98
N PRO A 55 -5.62 7.28 -12.56
CA PRO A 55 -4.25 7.59 -12.18
C PRO A 55 -4.21 8.28 -10.82
N ASN A 56 -3.11 8.11 -10.11
CA ASN A 56 -2.75 8.88 -8.94
C ASN A 56 -1.25 9.18 -9.03
N PRO A 57 -0.83 10.43 -9.23
CA PRO A 57 -1.63 11.67 -9.26
C PRO A 57 -2.61 11.80 -10.46
N THR A 58 -3.54 12.75 -10.40
CA THR A 58 -4.55 13.04 -11.46
C THR A 58 -4.77 14.52 -11.70
N SER A 59 -5.33 14.90 -12.86
CA SER A 59 -5.73 16.28 -13.19
C SER A 59 -7.25 16.45 -13.23
N ASP A 60 -7.97 15.55 -13.92
CA ASP A 60 -9.40 15.74 -14.20
C ASP A 60 -10.28 14.60 -13.73
N HIS A 61 -9.82 13.36 -13.83
CA HIS A 61 -10.64 12.18 -13.55
C HIS A 61 -9.84 11.04 -12.99
N ILE A 62 -10.53 10.18 -12.25
CA ILE A 62 -9.99 8.91 -11.78
C ILE A 62 -10.88 7.77 -12.26
N HIS A 63 -10.24 6.64 -12.47
CA HIS A 63 -10.83 5.34 -12.63
C HIS A 63 -10.73 4.57 -11.32
N ILE A 64 -11.84 3.94 -10.95
CA ILE A 64 -11.96 3.11 -9.77
C ILE A 64 -12.43 1.74 -10.23
N LYS A 65 -11.53 0.76 -10.15
CA LYS A 65 -11.86 -0.65 -10.38
C LYS A 65 -12.24 -1.26 -9.04
N SER A 66 -13.50 -1.70 -8.94
CA SER A 66 -14.03 -2.35 -7.75
C SER A 66 -14.41 -3.80 -8.04
N LEU A 67 -14.09 -4.73 -7.15
CA LEU A 67 -14.57 -6.12 -7.26
C LEU A 67 -16.05 -6.26 -6.86
N GLN A 68 -16.61 -5.27 -6.16
CA GLN A 68 -18.00 -5.30 -5.67
C GLN A 68 -18.68 -3.95 -5.82
N ALA A 69 -20.00 -3.97 -5.95
CA ALA A 69 -20.80 -2.76 -5.83
C ALA A 69 -20.84 -2.27 -4.37
N GLY A 70 -21.05 -0.97 -4.18
CA GLY A 70 -21.07 -0.35 -2.87
C GLY A 70 -21.27 1.15 -2.94
N SER A 71 -20.89 1.86 -1.89
CA SER A 71 -20.89 3.33 -1.87
C SER A 71 -19.46 3.87 -1.92
N LEU A 72 -19.31 5.02 -2.57
CA LEU A 72 -18.07 5.76 -2.69
C LEU A 72 -18.25 7.17 -2.14
N MET A 73 -17.34 7.58 -1.27
CA MET A 73 -17.24 8.92 -0.73
C MET A 73 -15.86 9.49 -1.01
N ILE A 74 -15.78 10.76 -1.38
CA ILE A 74 -14.51 11.48 -1.55
C ILE A 74 -14.50 12.68 -0.61
N TYR A 75 -13.44 12.78 0.19
CA TYR A 75 -13.23 13.84 1.18
C TYR A 75 -12.00 14.68 0.83
N ASN A 76 -12.00 15.95 1.24
CA ASN A 76 -10.78 16.77 1.25
C ASN A 76 -9.92 16.51 2.50
N SER A 77 -8.79 17.21 2.62
CA SER A 77 -7.87 17.13 3.76
C SER A 77 -8.48 17.52 5.10
N SER A 78 -9.51 18.36 5.11
CA SER A 78 -10.25 18.75 6.32
C SER A 78 -11.32 17.73 6.72
N GLY A 79 -11.48 16.63 5.97
CA GLY A 79 -12.50 15.60 6.22
C GLY A 79 -13.90 15.98 5.72
N GLN A 80 -14.05 17.07 4.96
CA GLN A 80 -15.34 17.45 4.37
C GLN A 80 -15.69 16.51 3.21
N LEU A 81 -16.92 16.00 3.20
CA LEU A 81 -17.46 15.20 2.11
C LEU A 81 -17.73 16.08 0.88
N LEU A 82 -17.09 15.76 -0.24
CA LEU A 82 -17.23 16.50 -1.50
C LEU A 82 -18.07 15.76 -2.53
N ILE A 83 -17.87 14.43 -2.64
CA ILE A 83 -18.57 13.60 -3.63
C ILE A 83 -19.09 12.36 -2.91
N ARG A 84 -20.36 12.02 -3.19
CA ARG A 84 -20.96 10.74 -2.83
C ARG A 84 -21.57 10.10 -4.07
N ARG A 85 -21.18 8.86 -4.39
CA ARG A 85 -21.67 8.11 -5.55
C ARG A 85 -21.90 6.65 -5.20
N GLN A 86 -22.77 6.00 -5.98
CA GLN A 86 -22.84 4.54 -5.97
C GLN A 86 -21.67 3.98 -6.79
N LEU A 87 -20.94 3.04 -6.19
CA LEU A 87 -19.88 2.29 -6.84
C LEU A 87 -20.50 1.04 -7.48
N LYS A 88 -20.28 0.86 -8.77
CA LYS A 88 -20.62 -0.38 -9.48
C LYS A 88 -19.47 -1.37 -9.37
N GLN A 89 -19.78 -2.67 -9.45
CA GLN A 89 -18.75 -3.67 -9.71
C GLN A 89 -18.11 -3.41 -11.08
N GLY A 90 -16.80 -3.57 -11.18
CA GLY A 90 -16.03 -3.28 -12.39
C GLY A 90 -15.46 -1.86 -12.39
N LEU A 91 -15.42 -1.24 -13.58
CA LEU A 91 -14.79 0.05 -13.81
C LEU A 91 -15.79 1.20 -13.60
N ASN A 92 -15.38 2.19 -12.81
CA ASN A 92 -16.12 3.42 -12.56
C ASN A 92 -15.23 4.62 -12.88
N GLN A 93 -15.79 5.66 -13.49
CA GLN A 93 -15.06 6.91 -13.73
C GLN A 93 -15.68 8.02 -12.88
N ILE A 94 -14.83 8.75 -12.16
CA ILE A 94 -15.23 9.89 -11.34
C ILE A 94 -14.53 11.13 -11.87
N ASN A 95 -15.33 12.14 -12.20
CA ASN A 95 -14.84 13.45 -12.58
C ASN A 95 -14.51 14.29 -11.33
N LEU A 96 -13.29 14.81 -11.28
CA LEU A 96 -12.74 15.67 -10.24
C LEU A 96 -12.35 17.05 -10.79
N SER A 97 -12.62 17.39 -12.05
CA SER A 97 -12.15 18.61 -12.71
C SER A 97 -12.62 19.90 -12.02
N ALA A 98 -13.79 19.86 -11.38
CA ALA A 98 -14.33 20.99 -10.61
C ALA A 98 -13.66 21.17 -9.23
N LEU A 99 -12.82 20.23 -8.80
CA LEU A 99 -12.13 20.30 -7.52
C LEU A 99 -10.76 20.97 -7.68
N PRO A 100 -10.33 21.80 -6.72
CA PRO A 100 -8.99 22.41 -6.76
C PRO A 100 -7.87 21.36 -6.67
N GLY A 101 -6.63 21.74 -7.00
CA GLY A 101 -5.47 20.90 -6.71
C GLY A 101 -5.32 20.65 -5.21
N GLY A 102 -4.98 19.41 -4.82
CA GLY A 102 -4.89 19.05 -3.41
C GLY A 102 -4.89 17.55 -3.13
N THR A 103 -4.95 17.22 -1.83
CA THR A 103 -5.04 15.82 -1.36
C THR A 103 -6.49 15.45 -1.09
N TYR A 104 -6.89 14.28 -1.58
CA TYR A 104 -8.23 13.74 -1.40
C TYR A 104 -8.19 12.31 -0.85
N PHE A 105 -9.22 11.96 -0.09
CA PHE A 105 -9.38 10.64 0.48
C PHE A 105 -10.63 9.99 -0.10
N ILE A 106 -10.43 8.87 -0.78
CA ILE A 106 -11.48 8.02 -1.31
C ILE A 106 -11.80 6.97 -0.26
N HIS A 107 -13.07 6.86 0.10
CA HIS A 107 -13.59 5.85 1.00
C HIS A 107 -14.64 5.04 0.25
N SER A 108 -14.38 3.75 0.07
CA SER A 108 -15.37 2.80 -0.42
C SER A 108 -15.92 1.96 0.72
N LEU A 109 -17.23 1.71 0.68
CA LEU A 109 -17.92 0.79 1.58
C LEU A 109 -18.70 -0.21 0.72
N THR A 110 -18.27 -1.46 0.76
CA THR A 110 -18.93 -2.61 0.13
C THR A 110 -19.49 -3.53 1.21
N ASN A 111 -20.23 -4.57 0.81
CA ASN A 111 -20.80 -5.53 1.76
C ASN A 111 -19.74 -6.37 2.48
N LYS A 112 -18.53 -6.51 1.91
CA LYS A 112 -17.44 -7.27 2.53
C LYS A 112 -16.48 -6.42 3.34
N GLN A 113 -16.23 -5.17 2.91
CA GLN A 113 -15.19 -4.36 3.55
C GLN A 113 -15.32 -2.86 3.28
N SER A 114 -14.59 -2.10 4.09
CA SER A 114 -14.39 -0.67 3.95
C SER A 114 -12.92 -0.39 3.63
N GLN A 115 -12.65 0.31 2.52
CA GLN A 115 -11.29 0.66 2.12
C GLN A 115 -11.11 2.17 1.96
N ARG A 116 -9.92 2.66 2.31
CA ARG A 116 -9.54 4.07 2.11
C ARG A 116 -8.28 4.18 1.27
N GLN A 117 -8.29 5.10 0.30
CA GLN A 117 -7.12 5.43 -0.53
C GLN A 117 -6.93 6.94 -0.61
N LYS A 118 -5.67 7.37 -0.50
CA LYS A 118 -5.26 8.78 -0.67
C LYS A 118 -4.89 9.01 -2.13
N ILE A 119 -5.39 10.07 -2.73
CA ILE A 119 -4.98 10.53 -4.05
C ILE A 119 -4.51 11.99 -4.01
N VAL A 120 -3.67 12.35 -4.99
CA VAL A 120 -3.20 13.72 -5.20
C VAL A 120 -3.75 14.22 -6.54
N LYS A 121 -4.40 15.38 -6.51
CA LYS A 121 -4.83 16.11 -7.71
C LYS A 121 -3.94 17.32 -7.92
N TYR A 122 -3.50 17.55 -9.16
CA TYR A 122 -2.80 18.77 -9.56
C TYR A 122 -3.77 19.88 -9.97
#